data_AF-A0A511X412-F1
#
_entry.id   AF-A0A511X412-F1
#
_cell.length_a   1.000
_cell.length_b   1.000
_cell.length_c   1.000
_cell.angle_alpha   90.00
_cell.angle_beta   90.00
_cell.angle_gamma   90.00
#
_symmetry.space_group_name_H-M   'P 1'
#
loop_
_entity.id
_entity.type
_entity.pdbx_description
1 polymer ?
#
loop_
_entity_poly.entity_id
_entity_poly.type
_entity_poly.pdbx_seq_one_letter_code
_entity_poly.pdbx_strand_id
1 'polypeptide(L)' 'MDNKQALGYMLLACKEAGLDHETTKQLYKEMYYQFDVKTESEAENLGFRWYQEQQPE' A
#
# COMPACT_ATOMS: atom_id res chain seq x y z
N MET A 1 -2.93 -6.91 12.48
CA MET A 1 -1.83 -7.12 11.52
C MET A 1 -0.79 -6.07 11.86
N ASP A 2 0.48 -6.44 12.01
CA ASP A 2 1.54 -5.45 12.23
C ASP A 2 2.10 -4.89 10.92
N ASN A 3 2.86 -3.80 11.00
CA ASN A 3 3.42 -3.11 9.83
C ASN A 3 4.34 -4.03 8.98
N LYS A 4 5.04 -4.99 9.59
CA LYS A 4 5.91 -5.92 8.86
C LYS A 4 5.09 -6.93 8.07
N GLN A 5 4.01 -7.44 8.66
CA GLN A 5 3.07 -8.32 8.00
C GLN A 5 2.39 -7.61 6.82
N ALA A 6 1.97 -6.36 6.99
CA ALA A 6 1.36 -5.55 5.93
C ALA A 6 2.33 -5.33 4.74
N LEU A 7 3.60 -4.99 5.00
CA LEU A 7 4.62 -4.90 3.95
C LEU A 7 4.86 -6.24 3.27
N GLY A 8 4.86 -7.34 4.02
CA GLY A 8 4.98 -8.69 3.48
C GLY A 8 3.88 -9.02 2.47
N TYR A 9 2.62 -8.76 2.81
CA TYR A 9 1.50 -8.94 1.89
C TYR A 9 1.60 -8.02 0.67
N MET A 10 2.00 -6.77 0.84
CA MET A 10 2.20 -5.83 -0.26
C MET A 10 3.28 -6.33 -1.24
N LEU A 11 4.42 -6.82 -0.73
CA LEU A 11 5.49 -7.36 -1.58
C LEU A 11 5.05 -8.61 -2.35
N LEU A 12 4.26 -9.48 -1.71
CA LEU A 12 3.66 -10.64 -2.39
C LEU A 12 2.69 -10.20 -3.48
N ALA A 13 1.83 -9.22 -3.22
CA ALA A 13 0.91 -8.67 -4.23
C ALA A 13 1.67 -8.04 -5.41
N CYS A 14 2.75 -7.30 -5.15
CA CYS A 14 3.61 -6.75 -6.20
C CYS A 14 4.23 -7.84 -7.08
N LYS A 15 4.69 -8.94 -6.47
CA LYS A 15 5.22 -10.11 -7.18
C LYS A 15 4.17 -10.74 -8.10
N GLU A 16 2.96 -10.98 -7.59
CA GLU A 16 1.89 -11.60 -8.37
C GLU A 16 1.36 -10.68 -9.49
N ALA A 17 1.39 -9.36 -9.27
CA ALA A 17 1.08 -8.37 -10.30
C ALA A 17 2.21 -8.16 -11.34
N GLY A 18 3.36 -8.81 -11.16
CA GLY A 18 4.50 -8.70 -12.08
C GLY A 18 5.18 -7.33 -12.07
N LEU A 19 5.10 -6.58 -10.95
CA LEU A 19 5.78 -5.29 -10.83
C LEU A 19 7.29 -5.46 -10.77
N ASP A 20 8.01 -4.52 -11.37
CA ASP A 20 9.47 -4.52 -11.32
C ASP A 20 10.01 -4.13 -9.94
N HIS A 21 11.32 -4.34 -9.76
CA HIS A 21 11.98 -4.10 -8.49
C HIS A 21 11.92 -2.62 -8.06
N GLU A 22 12.10 -1.67 -8.97
CA GLU A 22 12.12 -0.25 -8.62
C GLU A 22 10.73 0.27 -8.23
N THR A 23 9.68 -0.16 -8.94
CA THR A 23 8.28 0.14 -8.58
C THR A 23 7.93 -0.47 -7.24
N THR A 24 8.28 -1.74 -7.02
CA THR A 24 8.06 -2.44 -5.74
C THR A 24 8.79 -1.75 -4.59
N LYS A 25 10.02 -1.30 -4.81
CA LYS A 25 10.84 -0.57 -3.84
C LYS A 25 10.26 0.81 -3.53
N GLN A 26 9.70 1.49 -4.52
CA GLN A 26 9.00 2.76 -4.30
C GLN A 26 7.75 2.54 -3.44
N LEU A 27 6.91 1.56 -3.77
CA LEU A 27 5.72 1.20 -2.97
C LEU A 27 6.08 0.82 -1.53
N TYR A 28 7.15 0.04 -1.35
CA TYR A 28 7.67 -0.29 -0.02
C TYR A 28 8.02 0.95 0.79
N LYS A 29 8.77 1.89 0.22
CA LYS A 29 9.20 3.12 0.90
C LYS A 29 8.01 4.00 1.26
N GLU A 30 7.06 4.18 0.34
CA GLU A 30 5.86 4.98 0.58
C GLU A 30 4.98 4.36 1.66
N MET A 31 4.74 3.06 1.60
CA MET A 31 3.94 2.36 2.63
C MET A 31 4.62 2.44 4.00
N TYR A 32 5.94 2.26 4.06
CA TYR A 32 6.72 2.42 5.29
C TYR A 32 6.60 3.85 5.84
N TYR A 33 6.74 4.87 4.99
CA TYR A 33 6.58 6.27 5.40
C TYR A 33 5.17 6.57 5.91
N GLN A 34 4.13 6.04 5.25
CA GLN A 34 2.75 6.22 5.67
C GLN A 34 2.48 5.67 7.08
N PHE A 35 3.13 4.57 7.47
CA PHE A 35 3.01 4.06 8.85
C PHE A 35 3.53 5.04 9.91
N ASP A 36 4.52 5.87 9.57
CA ASP A 36 5.10 6.84 10.51
C ASP A 36 4.25 8.12 10.60
N VAL A 37 3.52 8.48 9.53
CA VAL A 37 2.83 9.78 9.43
C VAL A 37 1.31 9.70 9.41
N LYS A 38 0.72 8.50 9.37
CA LYS A 38 -0.72 8.26 9.41
C LYS A 38 -1.07 7.23 10.48
N THR A 39 -2.22 7.44 11.10
CA THR A 39 -2.89 6.39 11.87
C THR A 39 -3.51 5.37 10.92
N GLU A 40 -3.75 4.16 11.41
CA GLU A 40 -4.39 3.07 10.64
C GLU A 40 -5.73 3.51 10.04
N SER A 41 -6.56 4.23 10.81
CA SER A 41 -7.87 4.69 10.35
C SER A 41 -7.78 5.80 9.28
N GLU A 42 -6.79 6.69 9.36
CA GLU A 42 -6.56 7.68 8.29
C GLU A 42 -6.11 7.01 6.99
N ALA A 43 -5.19 6.04 7.09
CA ALA A 43 -4.69 5.30 5.94
C ALA A 43 -5.82 4.49 5.27
N GLU A 44 -6.67 3.83 6.06
CA GLU A 44 -7.86 3.12 5.59
C GLU A 44 -8.81 4.09 4.86
N ASN A 45 -9.27 5.15 5.52
CA ASN A 45 -10.24 6.08 4.94
C ASN A 45 -9.73 6.73 3.65
N LEU A 46 -8.50 7.25 3.64
CA LEU A 46 -7.93 7.93 2.47
C LEU A 46 -7.63 6.94 1.34
N GLY A 47 -7.06 5.78 1.65
CA GLY A 47 -6.70 4.76 0.67
C GLY A 47 -7.90 4.15 -0.03
N PHE A 48 -8.92 3.73 0.74
CA PHE A 48 -10.14 3.15 0.17
C PHE A 48 -10.98 4.17 -0.59
N ARG A 49 -11.07 5.40 -0.08
CA ARG A 49 -11.77 6.47 -0.80
C ARG A 49 -11.14 6.72 -2.17
N TRP A 50 -9.81 6.89 -2.22
CA TRP A 50 -9.11 7.08 -3.48
C TRP A 50 -9.33 5.91 -4.44
N TYR A 51 -9.27 4.66 -3.96
CA TYR A 51 -9.50 3.47 -4.79
C TYR A 51 -10.92 3.41 -5.38
N GLN A 52 -11.93 3.75 -4.58
CA GLN A 52 -13.33 3.77 -5.02
C GLN A 52 -13.59 4.85 -6.08
N GLU A 53 -12.99 6.03 -5.94
CA GLU A 53 -13.12 7.13 -6.90
C GLU A 53 -12.56 6.80 -8.31
N GLN A 54 -11.75 5.75 -8.45
CA GLN A 54 -11.16 5.32 -9.73
C GLN A 54 -11.99 4.28 -10.49
N GLN A 55 -13.09 3.77 -9.93
CA GLN A 55 -13.94 2.80 -10.62
C GLN A 55 -15.06 3.54 -11.39
N PRO A 56 -15.06 3.53 -12.74
CA PRO A 56 -16.22 4.00 -13.50
C PRO A 56 -17.39 3.03 -13.31
N GLU A 57 -18.61 3.58 -13.25
CA GLU A 57 -19.88 2.83 -13.14
C GLU A 57 -20.06 1.76 -14.24
#